data_AF-A0A1Z9C0L2-F1
#
_entry.id   AF-A0A1Z9C0L2-F1
#
_cell.length_a   1.000
_cell.length_b   1.000
_cell.length_c   1.000
_cell.angle_alpha   90.00
_cell.angle_beta   90.00
_cell.angle_gamma   90.00
#
_symmetry.space_group_name_H-M   'P 1'
#
loop_
_entity.id
_entity.type
_entity.pdbx_description
1 polymer ?
#
loop_
_entity_poly.entity_id
_entity_poly.type
_entity_poly.pdbx_seq_one_letter_code
_entity_poly.pdbx_strand_id
1 'polypeptide(L)'
;MEEMKELLDRISNSGIEVPEPVRKAMYTLHLEQFTTYDFDGFFHDRPVVFMETENGGVKTISAPHMIVTLLHNLELNEGQEVLVVGSKGGYLAALIATILGQNGRVVVIDPSLEIVRHTANALAGWPTVDIRHVESIEVAPIELPGELNRVLITGSVDAVPSWMEERITEGGFVIAPIGDHHSQELMKIERQFNHLEPTSLGPVSFGPVNILESEPQPLSAIEIADLIETLIETCHEMELCGAEELQQLGIIADHLRTMQDADEGDVEAFITENMQHFVELWPMIQLMFAPTLARPGDVHQDDDLGFHFDEFKP
;
A
#
# COMPACT_ATOMS: atom_id res chain seq x y z
N MET A 1 1.36 12.68 21.61
CA MET A 1 -0.02 12.47 22.12
C MET A 1 -0.99 13.49 21.53
N GLU A 2 -0.70 14.80 21.57
CA GLU A 2 -1.63 15.80 20.99
C GLU A 2 -1.77 15.66 19.47
N GLU A 3 -0.67 15.51 18.72
CA GLU A 3 -0.71 15.35 17.25
C GLU A 3 -1.53 14.13 16.79
N MET A 4 -1.35 12.99 17.47
CA MET A 4 -2.15 11.79 17.18
C MET A 4 -3.65 12.02 17.44
N LYS A 5 -3.97 12.78 18.50
CA LYS A 5 -5.36 13.13 18.81
C LYS A 5 -5.96 14.03 17.75
N GLU A 6 -5.25 15.08 17.36
CA GLU A 6 -5.68 15.97 16.28
C GLU A 6 -5.88 15.21 14.97
N LEU A 7 -4.96 14.33 14.60
CA LEU A 7 -5.08 13.45 13.43
C LEU A 7 -6.35 12.59 13.46
N LEU A 8 -6.60 11.89 14.58
CA LEU A 8 -7.79 11.03 14.70
C LEU A 8 -9.09 11.82 14.74
N ASP A 9 -9.06 13.06 15.26
CA ASP A 9 -10.23 13.95 15.23
C ASP A 9 -10.51 14.42 13.79
N ARG A 10 -9.46 14.74 13.00
CA ARG A 10 -9.63 15.06 11.57
C ARG A 10 -10.19 13.88 10.77
N ILE A 11 -9.66 12.67 10.97
CA ILE A 11 -10.18 11.43 10.35
C ILE A 11 -11.64 11.19 10.75
N SER A 12 -11.99 11.41 12.01
CA SER A 12 -13.39 11.27 12.44
C SER A 12 -14.32 12.30 11.79
N ASN A 13 -13.85 13.54 11.64
CA ASN A 13 -14.63 14.63 11.03
C ASN A 13 -14.83 14.43 9.52
N SER A 14 -13.98 13.66 8.84
CA SER A 14 -14.13 13.32 7.43
C SER A 14 -15.20 12.24 7.18
N GLY A 15 -15.81 11.69 8.25
CA GLY A 15 -16.84 10.64 8.16
C GLY A 15 -16.33 9.21 8.35
N ILE A 16 -15.04 9.00 8.65
CA ILE A 16 -14.50 7.67 9.00
C ILE A 16 -14.74 7.41 10.49
N GLU A 17 -15.38 6.29 10.82
CA GLU A 17 -15.59 5.92 12.22
C GLU A 17 -14.27 5.51 12.88
N VAL A 18 -13.93 6.14 14.01
CA VAL A 18 -12.76 5.80 14.82
C VAL A 18 -13.23 5.15 16.13
N PRO A 19 -13.25 3.81 16.23
CA PRO A 19 -13.67 3.13 17.46
C PRO A 19 -12.80 3.51 18.66
N GLU A 20 -13.40 3.61 19.84
CA GLU A 20 -12.68 3.99 21.07
C GLU A 20 -11.49 3.06 21.41
N PRO A 21 -11.58 1.72 21.23
CA PRO A 21 -10.42 0.85 21.42
C PRO A 21 -9.26 1.16 20.46
N VAL A 22 -9.57 1.51 19.22
CA VAL A 22 -8.58 1.89 18.20
C VAL A 22 -7.92 3.21 18.57
N ARG A 23 -8.73 4.21 18.93
CA ARG A 23 -8.25 5.53 19.40
C ARG A 23 -7.30 5.38 20.58
N LYS A 24 -7.69 4.61 21.59
CA LYS A 24 -6.86 4.35 22.76
C LYS A 24 -5.56 3.63 22.40
N ALA A 25 -5.61 2.61 21.54
CA ALA A 25 -4.41 1.90 21.10
C ALA A 25 -3.43 2.84 20.37
N MET A 26 -3.91 3.64 19.41
CA MET A 26 -3.08 4.57 18.66
C MET A 26 -2.45 5.68 19.54
N TYR A 27 -3.06 6.06 20.66
CA TYR A 27 -2.43 6.97 21.62
C TYR A 27 -1.27 6.36 22.42
N THR A 28 -1.25 5.05 22.56
CA THR A 28 -0.25 4.36 23.40
C THR A 28 1.00 3.92 22.64
N LEU A 29 0.93 3.81 21.33
CA LEU A 29 2.05 3.37 20.50
C LEU A 29 2.85 4.55 19.96
N HIS A 30 4.15 4.35 19.80
CA HIS A 30 5.09 5.34 19.27
C HIS A 30 5.70 4.84 17.95
N LEU A 31 5.57 5.62 16.87
CA LEU A 31 6.02 5.24 15.52
C LEU A 31 7.53 5.00 15.42
N GLU A 32 8.32 5.72 16.21
CA GLU A 32 9.79 5.59 16.33
C GLU A 32 10.24 4.15 16.63
N GLN A 33 9.36 3.32 17.21
CA GLN A 33 9.63 1.91 17.48
C GLN A 33 9.53 1.02 16.23
N PHE A 34 8.81 1.47 15.20
CA PHE A 34 8.46 0.67 14.02
C PHE A 34 9.17 1.14 12.74
N THR A 35 9.69 2.37 12.73
CA THR A 35 10.48 2.91 11.62
C THR A 35 11.62 3.81 12.12
N THR A 36 12.72 3.81 11.39
CA THR A 36 13.84 4.76 11.57
C THR A 36 13.87 5.86 10.52
N TYR A 37 12.95 5.81 9.55
CA TYR A 37 12.76 6.84 8.53
C TYR A 37 11.95 8.01 9.09
N ASP A 38 11.92 9.11 8.34
CA ASP A 38 11.02 10.22 8.64
C ASP A 38 9.56 9.73 8.64
N PHE A 39 8.84 10.08 9.70
CA PHE A 39 7.44 9.69 9.90
C PHE A 39 6.52 10.89 10.12
N ASP A 40 7.00 12.12 9.95
CA ASP A 40 6.17 13.33 10.09
C ASP A 40 4.94 13.28 9.16
N GLY A 41 5.10 12.72 7.96
CA GLY A 41 4.01 12.48 7.01
C GLY A 41 2.86 11.62 7.56
N PHE A 42 3.09 10.79 8.58
CA PHE A 42 2.04 10.02 9.23
C PHE A 42 0.98 10.94 9.85
N PHE A 43 1.39 12.05 10.46
CA PHE A 43 0.46 13.02 11.07
C PHE A 43 -0.29 13.86 10.03
N HIS A 44 0.06 13.71 8.76
CA HIS A 44 -0.63 14.25 7.59
C HIS A 44 -1.43 13.19 6.82
N ASP A 45 -1.74 12.08 7.49
CA ASP A 45 -2.51 10.97 6.94
C ASP A 45 -1.87 10.31 5.69
N ARG A 46 -0.54 10.15 5.72
CA ARG A 46 0.23 9.50 4.63
C ARG A 46 0.87 8.20 5.10
N PRO A 47 1.09 7.23 4.18
CA PRO A 47 1.94 6.09 4.47
C PRO A 47 3.36 6.56 4.78
N VAL A 48 4.05 5.82 5.65
CA VAL A 48 5.46 6.12 6.01
C VAL A 48 6.33 4.91 5.75
N VAL A 49 7.52 5.15 5.22
CA VAL A 49 8.49 4.09 4.91
C VAL A 49 8.98 3.46 6.22
N PHE A 50 9.18 2.15 6.22
CA PHE A 50 9.90 1.45 7.30
C PHE A 50 11.05 0.59 6.81
N MET A 51 11.11 0.28 5.52
CA MET A 51 12.15 -0.53 4.91
C MET A 51 12.30 -0.20 3.43
N GLU A 52 13.55 -0.19 2.97
CA GLU A 52 13.93 -0.06 1.57
C GLU A 52 14.99 -1.14 1.26
N THR A 53 14.87 -1.83 0.14
CA THR A 53 15.89 -2.77 -0.35
C THR A 53 16.98 -2.04 -1.12
N GLU A 54 18.14 -2.69 -1.31
CA GLU A 54 19.23 -2.12 -2.12
C GLU A 54 18.82 -1.85 -3.57
N ASN A 55 17.84 -2.59 -4.09
CA ASN A 55 17.30 -2.42 -5.45
C ASN A 55 16.13 -1.44 -5.52
N GLY A 56 15.83 -0.70 -4.44
CA GLY A 56 14.79 0.32 -4.42
C GLY A 56 13.36 -0.19 -4.15
N GLY A 57 13.20 -1.42 -3.67
CA GLY A 57 11.90 -1.90 -3.19
C GLY A 57 11.54 -1.23 -1.87
N VAL A 58 10.34 -0.64 -1.77
CA VAL A 58 9.93 0.14 -0.60
C VAL A 58 8.74 -0.51 0.11
N LYS A 59 8.80 -0.60 1.44
CA LYS A 59 7.65 -0.98 2.27
C LYS A 59 7.26 0.12 3.22
N THR A 60 5.95 0.29 3.35
CA THR A 60 5.35 1.34 4.15
C THR A 60 4.44 0.79 5.24
N ILE A 61 4.38 1.51 6.35
CA ILE A 61 3.26 1.48 7.28
C ILE A 61 2.13 2.24 6.59
N SER A 62 0.93 1.64 6.55
CA SER A 62 -0.24 2.25 5.89
C SER A 62 -0.58 3.63 6.47
N ALA A 63 -1.27 4.45 5.67
CA ALA A 63 -1.82 5.72 6.14
C ALA A 63 -2.76 5.52 7.35
N PRO A 64 -2.80 6.46 8.30
CA PRO A 64 -3.65 6.41 9.49
C PRO A 64 -5.14 6.14 9.22
N HIS A 65 -5.76 6.81 8.25
CA HIS A 65 -7.17 6.56 7.93
C HIS A 65 -7.39 5.11 7.50
N MET A 66 -6.45 4.55 6.73
CA MET A 66 -6.51 3.16 6.29
C MET A 66 -6.33 2.20 7.46
N ILE A 67 -5.42 2.50 8.39
CA ILE A 67 -5.26 1.73 9.64
C ILE A 67 -6.56 1.73 10.44
N VAL A 68 -7.20 2.89 10.61
CA VAL A 68 -8.50 3.00 11.28
C VAL A 68 -9.57 2.16 10.55
N THR A 69 -9.67 2.29 9.22
CA THR A 69 -10.62 1.53 8.41
C THR A 69 -10.42 0.02 8.56
N LEU A 70 -9.18 -0.47 8.50
CA LEU A 70 -8.87 -1.89 8.69
C LEU A 70 -9.25 -2.37 10.10
N LEU A 71 -8.90 -1.61 11.13
CA LEU A 71 -9.19 -1.99 12.53
C LEU A 71 -10.68 -1.92 12.86
N HIS A 72 -11.42 -0.95 12.30
CA HIS A 72 -12.86 -0.87 12.43
C HIS A 72 -13.54 -2.11 11.82
N ASN A 73 -13.17 -2.46 10.58
CA ASN A 73 -13.77 -3.60 9.87
C ASN A 73 -13.33 -4.98 10.40
N LEU A 74 -12.21 -5.05 11.12
CA LEU A 74 -11.75 -6.27 11.78
C LEU A 74 -12.62 -6.70 12.97
N GLU A 75 -13.49 -5.82 13.49
CA GLU A 75 -14.45 -6.15 14.56
C GLU A 75 -13.79 -6.85 15.75
N LEU A 76 -12.68 -6.29 16.21
CA LEU A 76 -11.83 -6.87 17.25
C LEU A 76 -12.51 -6.86 18.62
N ASN A 77 -12.38 -7.97 19.35
CA ASN A 77 -12.82 -8.16 20.72
C ASN A 77 -11.69 -8.76 21.57
N GLU A 78 -11.68 -8.45 22.86
CA GLU A 78 -10.69 -9.00 23.79
C GLU A 78 -10.63 -10.54 23.74
N GLY A 79 -9.42 -11.09 23.77
CA GLY A 79 -9.19 -12.54 23.78
C GLY A 79 -9.31 -13.26 22.43
N GLN A 80 -9.60 -12.56 21.33
CA GLN A 80 -9.61 -13.18 20.01
C GLN A 80 -8.19 -13.54 19.51
N GLU A 81 -8.16 -14.35 18.45
CA GLU A 81 -6.97 -14.65 17.67
C GLU A 81 -7.10 -14.04 16.27
N VAL A 82 -6.05 -13.36 15.80
CA VAL A 82 -6.01 -12.68 14.50
C VAL A 82 -4.78 -13.13 13.73
N LEU A 83 -4.95 -13.51 12.47
CA LEU A 83 -3.86 -13.74 11.53
C LEU A 83 -3.62 -12.48 10.69
N VAL A 84 -2.39 -12.01 10.64
CA VAL A 84 -1.95 -10.89 9.80
C VAL A 84 -0.94 -11.40 8.78
N VAL A 85 -1.22 -11.16 7.50
CA VAL A 85 -0.37 -11.55 6.37
C VAL A 85 0.27 -10.27 5.80
N GLY A 86 1.60 -10.23 5.81
CA GLY A 86 2.37 -9.01 5.59
C GLY A 86 2.50 -8.21 6.89
N SER A 87 3.72 -8.02 7.39
CA SER A 87 3.92 -7.50 8.74
C SER A 87 3.85 -5.97 8.85
N LYS A 88 4.13 -5.26 7.74
CA LYS A 88 4.18 -3.78 7.67
C LYS A 88 4.90 -3.12 8.84
N GLY A 89 6.06 -3.65 9.19
CA GLY A 89 6.90 -3.12 10.27
C GLY A 89 6.38 -3.39 11.68
N GLY A 90 5.23 -4.06 11.82
CA GLY A 90 4.64 -4.46 13.10
C GLY A 90 3.65 -3.49 13.73
N TYR A 91 3.50 -2.27 13.19
CA TYR A 91 2.65 -1.25 13.83
C TYR A 91 1.19 -1.71 13.95
N LEU A 92 0.63 -2.27 12.88
CA LEU A 92 -0.75 -2.77 12.89
C LEU A 92 -0.92 -3.98 13.81
N ALA A 93 0.05 -4.89 13.82
CA ALA A 93 0.03 -6.06 14.72
C ALA A 93 0.08 -5.63 16.20
N ALA A 94 0.87 -4.61 16.54
CA ALA A 94 0.93 -4.04 17.88
C ALA A 94 -0.40 -3.38 18.28
N LEU A 95 -1.07 -2.66 17.36
CA LEU A 95 -2.41 -2.10 17.61
C LEU A 95 -3.43 -3.20 17.88
N ILE A 96 -3.47 -4.23 17.03
CA ILE A 96 -4.36 -5.39 17.20
C ILE A 96 -4.09 -6.05 18.56
N ALA A 97 -2.84 -6.39 18.87
CA ALA A 97 -2.47 -7.03 20.13
C ALA A 97 -2.86 -6.20 21.36
N THR A 98 -2.77 -4.87 21.26
CA THR A 98 -3.19 -3.94 22.32
C THR A 98 -4.70 -3.97 22.54
N ILE A 99 -5.49 -4.06 21.46
CA ILE A 99 -6.96 -4.15 21.52
C ILE A 99 -7.41 -5.51 22.05
N LEU A 100 -6.75 -6.60 21.63
CA LEU A 100 -7.09 -7.96 22.05
C LEU A 100 -6.73 -8.25 23.52
N GLY A 101 -5.76 -7.52 24.08
CA GLY A 101 -5.29 -7.68 25.45
C GLY A 101 -4.50 -8.96 25.69
N GLN A 102 -4.19 -9.24 26.96
CA GLN A 102 -3.26 -10.32 27.36
C GLN A 102 -3.75 -11.74 27.05
N ASN A 103 -5.07 -11.92 26.89
CA ASN A 103 -5.67 -13.21 26.57
C ASN A 103 -5.81 -13.46 25.07
N GLY A 104 -5.54 -12.45 24.24
CA GLY A 104 -5.61 -12.58 22.79
C GLY A 104 -4.29 -13.02 22.19
N ARG A 105 -4.31 -13.25 20.88
CA ARG A 105 -3.13 -13.61 20.11
C ARG A 105 -3.15 -12.96 18.73
N VAL A 106 -1.99 -12.50 18.29
CA VAL A 106 -1.78 -12.07 16.90
C VAL A 106 -0.70 -12.95 16.31
N VAL A 107 -1.01 -13.61 15.19
CA VAL A 107 -0.02 -14.34 14.40
C VAL A 107 0.29 -13.51 13.18
N VAL A 108 1.56 -13.19 12.95
CA VAL A 108 2.02 -12.41 11.81
C VAL A 108 2.85 -13.33 10.92
N ILE A 109 2.53 -13.40 9.63
CA ILE A 109 3.34 -14.10 8.64
C ILE A 109 3.82 -13.14 7.56
N ASP A 110 5.07 -13.31 7.11
CA ASP A 110 5.65 -12.48 6.06
C ASP A 110 6.67 -13.30 5.24
N PRO A 111 6.69 -13.16 3.90
CA PRO A 111 7.64 -13.87 3.06
C PRO A 111 9.06 -13.31 3.09
N SER A 112 9.27 -12.09 3.60
CA SER A 112 10.60 -11.49 3.68
C SER A 112 11.21 -11.73 5.06
N LEU A 113 12.31 -12.49 5.08
CA LEU A 113 13.07 -12.75 6.32
C LEU A 113 13.62 -11.46 6.95
N GLU A 114 13.94 -10.46 6.13
CA GLU A 114 14.42 -9.16 6.60
C GLU A 114 13.31 -8.39 7.34
N ILE A 115 12.11 -8.34 6.73
CA ILE A 115 10.93 -7.74 7.34
C ILE A 115 10.54 -8.45 8.65
N VAL A 116 10.62 -9.80 8.67
CA VAL A 116 10.37 -10.60 9.87
C VAL A 116 11.33 -10.21 10.99
N ARG A 117 12.62 -10.05 10.71
CA ARG A 117 13.63 -9.67 11.71
C ARG A 117 13.40 -8.26 12.23
N HIS A 118 13.15 -7.30 11.34
CA HIS A 118 12.83 -5.91 11.71
C HIS A 118 11.61 -5.87 12.63
N THR A 119 10.55 -6.55 12.23
CA THR A 119 9.29 -6.54 12.96
C THR A 119 9.36 -7.29 14.29
N ALA A 120 10.11 -8.40 14.37
CA ALA A 120 10.36 -9.10 15.63
C ALA A 120 11.05 -8.19 16.66
N ASN A 121 11.99 -7.36 16.22
CA ASN A 121 12.65 -6.39 17.10
C ASN A 121 11.68 -5.29 17.55
N ALA A 122 10.91 -4.71 16.61
CA ALA A 122 9.90 -3.70 16.91
C ALA A 122 8.85 -4.22 17.90
N LEU A 123 8.47 -5.50 17.80
CA LEU A 123 7.42 -6.14 18.59
C LEU A 123 7.90 -6.82 19.87
N ALA A 124 9.16 -6.67 20.29
CA ALA A 124 9.71 -7.32 21.49
C ALA A 124 8.91 -7.02 22.79
N GLY A 125 8.13 -5.94 22.82
CA GLY A 125 7.24 -5.57 23.93
C GLY A 125 5.86 -6.23 23.93
N TRP A 126 5.47 -6.98 22.89
CA TRP A 126 4.15 -7.59 22.76
C TRP A 126 4.23 -9.13 22.84
N PRO A 127 4.12 -9.73 24.03
CA PRO A 127 4.25 -11.18 24.21
C PRO A 127 3.12 -11.99 23.58
N THR A 128 2.03 -11.33 23.18
CA THR A 128 0.88 -11.95 22.51
C THR A 128 1.02 -11.98 20.98
N VAL A 129 2.11 -11.43 20.43
CA VAL A 129 2.40 -11.47 18.99
C VAL A 129 3.44 -12.53 18.67
N ASP A 130 3.11 -13.41 17.73
CA ASP A 130 4.01 -14.43 17.18
C ASP A 130 4.26 -14.11 15.70
N ILE A 131 5.50 -13.75 15.35
CA ILE A 131 5.88 -13.44 13.98
C ILE A 131 6.71 -14.55 13.35
N ARG A 132 6.37 -14.89 12.12
CA ARG A 132 6.95 -16.04 11.41
C ARG A 132 7.26 -15.71 9.96
N HIS A 133 8.37 -16.26 9.51
CA HIS A 133 8.71 -16.29 8.10
C HIS A 133 7.98 -17.45 7.41
N VAL A 134 7.46 -17.20 6.22
CA VAL A 134 6.87 -18.22 5.34
C VAL A 134 7.55 -18.15 3.98
N GLU A 135 7.67 -19.24 3.24
CA GLU A 135 8.25 -19.17 1.89
C GLU A 135 7.27 -18.56 0.87
N SER A 136 5.98 -18.80 1.08
CA SER A 136 4.90 -18.28 0.24
C SER A 136 3.62 -18.17 1.06
N ILE A 137 2.81 -17.16 0.77
CA ILE A 137 1.48 -17.01 1.38
C ILE A 137 0.45 -17.95 0.77
N GLU A 138 0.74 -18.56 -0.39
CA GLU A 138 -0.13 -19.51 -1.08
C GLU A 138 -0.17 -20.89 -0.42
N VAL A 139 0.76 -21.18 0.47
CA VAL A 139 0.88 -22.47 1.15
C VAL A 139 0.66 -22.28 2.64
N ALA A 140 -0.29 -23.04 3.19
CA ALA A 140 -0.54 -23.03 4.63
C ALA A 140 0.70 -23.47 5.42
N PRO A 141 1.25 -22.62 6.31
CA PRO A 141 2.32 -23.01 7.20
C PRO A 141 1.81 -24.07 8.19
N ILE A 142 2.66 -25.06 8.49
CA ILE A 142 2.30 -26.22 9.32
C ILE A 142 1.94 -25.80 10.73
N GLU A 143 2.61 -24.77 11.24
CA GLU A 143 2.50 -24.34 12.62
C GLU A 143 1.40 -23.28 12.83
N LEU A 144 0.63 -22.92 11.80
CA LEU A 144 -0.53 -22.03 11.94
C LEU A 144 -1.73 -22.74 12.55
N PRO A 145 -2.66 -21.99 13.18
CA PRO A 145 -3.96 -22.50 13.59
C PRO A 145 -4.68 -23.23 12.45
N GLY A 146 -5.42 -24.29 12.81
CA GLY A 146 -6.25 -25.04 11.87
C GLY A 146 -7.53 -24.28 11.47
N GLU A 147 -8.06 -23.47 12.37
CA GLU A 147 -9.27 -22.66 12.19
C GLU A 147 -8.90 -21.17 12.22
N LEU A 148 -9.51 -20.37 11.34
CA LEU A 148 -9.27 -18.93 11.24
C LEU A 148 -10.57 -18.15 11.46
N ASN A 149 -10.53 -17.16 12.37
CA ASN A 149 -11.71 -16.32 12.66
C ASN A 149 -11.59 -14.89 12.12
N ARG A 150 -10.39 -14.31 12.21
CA ARG A 150 -10.09 -12.96 11.69
C ARG A 150 -8.76 -13.02 10.96
N VAL A 151 -8.78 -12.71 9.68
CA VAL A 151 -7.58 -12.66 8.84
C VAL A 151 -7.49 -11.30 8.19
N LEU A 152 -6.31 -10.71 8.23
CA LEU A 152 -5.99 -9.46 7.55
C LEU A 152 -4.79 -9.66 6.64
N ILE A 153 -4.99 -9.46 5.34
CA ILE A 153 -3.91 -9.39 4.37
C ILE A 153 -3.58 -7.92 4.15
N THR A 154 -2.32 -7.54 4.34
CA THR A 154 -1.89 -6.14 4.29
C THR A 154 -1.03 -5.81 3.08
N GLY A 155 -1.02 -6.66 2.06
CA GLY A 155 -0.54 -6.34 0.71
C GLY A 155 -1.56 -6.79 -0.32
N SER A 156 -1.46 -6.27 -1.55
CA SER A 156 -2.33 -6.67 -2.64
C SER A 156 -2.13 -8.14 -3.00
N VAL A 157 -3.23 -8.82 -3.30
CA VAL A 157 -3.25 -10.20 -3.79
C VAL A 157 -4.26 -10.34 -4.93
N ASP A 158 -4.03 -11.27 -5.86
CA ASP A 158 -4.98 -11.55 -6.94
C ASP A 158 -6.28 -12.17 -6.42
N ALA A 159 -6.16 -13.01 -5.40
CA ALA A 159 -7.25 -13.65 -4.69
C ALA A 159 -6.80 -14.03 -3.27
N VAL A 160 -7.75 -14.35 -2.39
CA VAL A 160 -7.41 -14.91 -1.08
C VAL A 160 -6.84 -16.32 -1.27
N PRO A 161 -5.70 -16.68 -0.62
CA PRO A 161 -5.16 -18.03 -0.71
C PRO A 161 -6.19 -19.09 -0.30
N SER A 162 -6.33 -20.14 -1.11
CA SER A 162 -7.37 -21.16 -0.95
C SER A 162 -7.37 -21.83 0.42
N TRP A 163 -6.19 -22.04 1.01
CA TRP A 163 -6.08 -22.63 2.34
C TRP A 163 -6.62 -21.71 3.44
N MET A 164 -6.57 -20.39 3.27
CA MET A 164 -7.20 -19.46 4.21
C MET A 164 -8.70 -19.58 4.06
N GLU A 165 -9.22 -19.51 2.82
CA GLU A 165 -10.64 -19.68 2.51
C GLU A 165 -11.21 -20.96 3.13
N GLU A 166 -10.52 -22.09 3.02
CA GLU A 166 -10.93 -23.38 3.60
C GLU A 166 -10.98 -23.38 5.13
N ARG A 167 -10.10 -22.62 5.78
CA ARG A 167 -9.95 -22.58 7.24
C ARG A 167 -10.78 -21.51 7.93
N ILE A 168 -11.39 -20.58 7.19
CA ILE A 168 -12.29 -19.58 7.78
C ILE A 168 -13.51 -20.29 8.41
N THR A 169 -13.67 -20.09 9.72
CA THR A 169 -14.81 -20.59 10.51
C THR A 169 -16.08 -19.82 10.19
N GLU A 170 -17.25 -20.38 10.47
CA GLU A 170 -18.54 -19.67 10.38
C GLU A 170 -18.51 -18.32 11.15
N GLY A 171 -18.92 -17.22 10.51
CA GLY A 171 -18.84 -15.85 11.05
C GLY A 171 -17.41 -15.28 11.13
N GLY A 172 -16.42 -16.03 10.65
CA GLY A 172 -15.06 -15.56 10.43
C GLY A 172 -14.93 -14.92 9.05
N PHE A 173 -13.88 -14.12 8.85
CA PHE A 173 -13.65 -13.45 7.58
C PHE A 173 -12.17 -13.14 7.31
N VAL A 174 -11.89 -12.88 6.03
CA VAL A 174 -10.63 -12.28 5.55
C VAL A 174 -10.92 -10.86 5.08
N ILE A 175 -10.06 -9.91 5.44
CA ILE A 175 -9.99 -8.59 4.81
C ILE A 175 -8.71 -8.53 3.99
N ALA A 176 -8.81 -8.22 2.69
CA ALA A 176 -7.67 -8.16 1.78
C ALA A 176 -7.88 -7.12 0.67
N PRO A 177 -6.85 -6.36 0.28
CA PRO A 177 -6.83 -5.66 -1.00
C PRO A 177 -6.74 -6.69 -2.14
N ILE A 178 -7.76 -6.74 -2.99
CA ILE A 178 -7.84 -7.67 -4.12
C ILE A 178 -7.79 -6.88 -5.43
N GLY A 179 -6.88 -7.25 -6.32
CA GLY A 179 -6.68 -6.61 -7.62
C GLY A 179 -5.21 -6.43 -7.98
N ASP A 180 -4.98 -5.79 -9.12
CA ASP A 180 -3.64 -5.57 -9.69
C ASP A 180 -3.03 -4.22 -9.23
N HIS A 181 -1.92 -3.80 -9.84
CA HIS A 181 -1.28 -2.53 -9.47
C HIS A 181 -2.08 -1.28 -9.90
N HIS A 182 -3.04 -1.40 -10.81
CA HIS A 182 -3.81 -0.29 -11.35
C HIS A 182 -5.15 -0.11 -10.65
N SER A 183 -5.79 -1.21 -10.23
CA SER A 183 -7.11 -1.20 -9.62
C SER A 183 -7.23 -2.28 -8.55
N GLN A 184 -7.36 -1.85 -7.30
CA GLN A 184 -7.57 -2.73 -6.15
C GLN A 184 -8.80 -2.31 -5.37
N GLU A 185 -9.53 -3.30 -4.87
CA GLU A 185 -10.67 -3.10 -3.99
C GLU A 185 -10.39 -3.77 -2.65
N LEU A 186 -10.67 -3.08 -1.55
CA LEU A 186 -10.56 -3.67 -0.23
C LEU A 186 -11.78 -4.54 0.01
N MET A 187 -11.59 -5.85 0.07
CA MET A 187 -12.67 -6.82 0.19
C MET A 187 -12.71 -7.42 1.58
N LYS A 188 -13.91 -7.55 2.15
CA LYS A 188 -14.21 -8.39 3.32
C LYS A 188 -14.95 -9.64 2.82
N ILE A 189 -14.36 -10.81 3.01
CA ILE A 189 -14.92 -12.09 2.56
C ILE A 189 -15.27 -12.90 3.80
N GLU A 190 -16.56 -13.01 4.11
CA GLU A 190 -17.08 -13.64 5.34
C GLU A 190 -17.67 -15.02 5.07
N ARG A 191 -17.45 -15.97 5.98
CA ARG A 191 -18.11 -17.27 5.93
C ARG A 191 -19.52 -17.18 6.52
N GLN A 192 -20.53 -17.39 5.67
CA GLN A 192 -21.94 -17.49 6.06
C GLN A 192 -22.58 -18.73 5.43
N PHE A 193 -23.22 -19.56 6.25
CA PHE A 193 -23.91 -20.79 5.84
C PHE A 193 -23.05 -21.70 4.94
N ASN A 194 -21.77 -21.85 5.28
CA ASN A 194 -20.80 -22.63 4.50
C ASN A 194 -20.48 -22.05 3.09
N HIS A 195 -20.82 -20.79 2.84
CA HIS A 195 -20.45 -20.01 1.65
C HIS A 195 -19.58 -18.83 2.04
N LEU A 196 -18.79 -18.31 1.08
CA LEU A 196 -18.03 -17.08 1.26
C LEU A 196 -18.79 -15.94 0.62
N GLU A 197 -19.15 -14.94 1.42
CA GLU A 197 -19.90 -13.76 1.03
C GLU A 197 -18.95 -12.56 0.95
N PRO A 198 -18.64 -12.06 -0.26
CA PRO A 198 -17.77 -10.92 -0.45
C PRO A 198 -18.53 -9.60 -0.24
N THR A 199 -17.90 -8.65 0.45
CA THR A 199 -18.36 -7.27 0.62
C THR A 199 -17.23 -6.32 0.26
N SER A 200 -17.48 -5.42 -0.69
CA SER A 200 -16.53 -4.34 -0.99
C SER A 200 -16.56 -3.26 0.09
N LEU A 201 -15.37 -2.85 0.50
CA LEU A 201 -15.11 -1.72 1.41
C LEU A 201 -14.56 -0.50 0.68
N GLY A 202 -14.45 -0.55 -0.66
CA GLY A 202 -14.03 0.56 -1.51
C GLY A 202 -12.61 0.42 -2.11
N PRO A 203 -12.25 1.34 -3.03
CA PRO A 203 -10.98 1.30 -3.74
C PRO A 203 -9.80 1.64 -2.83
N VAL A 204 -8.68 0.95 -3.03
CA VAL A 204 -7.44 1.15 -2.25
C VAL A 204 -6.20 1.02 -3.13
N SER A 205 -5.05 1.39 -2.58
CA SER A 205 -3.75 1.13 -3.20
C SER A 205 -2.80 0.59 -2.15
N PHE A 206 -2.43 -0.67 -2.31
CA PHE A 206 -1.49 -1.40 -1.48
C PHE A 206 -0.38 -1.94 -2.36
N GLY A 207 0.86 -1.87 -1.87
CA GLY A 207 1.95 -2.63 -2.46
C GLY A 207 1.74 -4.14 -2.31
N PRO A 208 2.50 -4.96 -3.04
CA PRO A 208 2.42 -6.41 -2.95
C PRO A 208 2.76 -6.90 -1.54
N VAL A 209 2.46 -8.15 -1.20
CA VAL A 209 2.85 -8.72 0.11
C VAL A 209 4.37 -8.93 0.17
N ASN A 210 4.96 -9.48 -0.88
CA ASN A 210 6.41 -9.65 -1.00
C ASN A 210 7.10 -8.30 -1.30
N ILE A 211 8.28 -8.04 -0.72
CA ILE A 211 9.03 -6.80 -1.00
C ILE A 211 9.75 -6.85 -2.33
N LEU A 212 10.16 -8.03 -2.78
CA LEU A 212 10.86 -8.18 -4.06
C LEU A 212 9.96 -7.80 -5.24
N GLU A 213 8.65 -8.02 -5.11
CA GLU A 213 7.64 -7.60 -6.09
C GLU A 213 7.40 -6.09 -6.08
N SER A 214 7.90 -5.36 -5.08
CA SER A 214 7.84 -3.89 -5.04
C SER A 214 9.09 -3.23 -5.60
N GLU A 215 10.11 -4.01 -6.00
CA GLU A 215 11.30 -3.47 -6.65
C GLU A 215 10.92 -2.94 -8.04
N PRO A 216 11.27 -1.69 -8.38
CA PRO A 216 10.95 -1.11 -9.68
C PRO A 216 11.43 -2.03 -10.79
N GLN A 217 10.49 -2.46 -11.63
CA GLN A 217 10.83 -3.16 -12.86
C GLN A 217 11.03 -2.14 -13.98
N PRO A 218 11.95 -2.40 -14.91
CA PRO A 218 12.07 -1.61 -16.13
C PRO A 218 10.73 -1.67 -16.89
N LEU A 219 10.24 -0.52 -17.34
CA LEU A 219 9.06 -0.48 -18.19
C LEU A 219 9.37 -1.13 -19.53
N SER A 220 8.44 -1.93 -20.04
CA SER A 220 8.47 -2.42 -21.40
C SER A 220 8.33 -1.27 -22.40
N ALA A 221 8.79 -1.46 -23.64
CA ALA A 221 8.62 -0.46 -24.69
C ALA A 221 7.14 -0.05 -24.88
N ILE A 222 6.23 -1.01 -24.69
CA ILE A 222 4.79 -0.78 -24.79
C ILE A 222 4.27 0.14 -23.68
N GLU A 223 4.66 -0.11 -22.43
CA GLU A 223 4.25 0.74 -21.30
C GLU A 223 4.81 2.16 -21.44
N ILE A 224 6.03 2.31 -21.95
CA ILE A 224 6.60 3.63 -22.22
C ILE A 224 5.83 4.34 -23.34
N ALA A 225 5.42 3.62 -24.39
CA ALA A 225 4.58 4.19 -25.45
C ALA A 225 3.23 4.69 -24.91
N ASP A 226 2.55 3.88 -24.09
CA ASP A 226 1.28 4.26 -23.44
C ASP A 226 1.43 5.52 -22.57
N LEU A 227 2.54 5.61 -21.82
CA LEU A 227 2.86 6.79 -21.01
C LEU A 227 3.06 8.04 -21.88
N ILE A 228 3.82 7.92 -22.98
CA ILE A 228 4.07 9.04 -23.90
C ILE A 228 2.77 9.50 -24.56
N GLU A 229 1.92 8.58 -24.99
CA GLU A 229 0.60 8.90 -25.57
C GLU A 229 -0.26 9.67 -24.55
N THR A 230 -0.31 9.18 -23.30
CA THR A 230 -1.03 9.86 -22.21
C THR A 230 -0.44 11.26 -21.92
N LEU A 231 0.88 11.38 -21.99
CA LEU A 231 1.58 12.66 -21.82
C LEU A 231 1.26 13.63 -22.96
N ILE A 232 1.19 13.16 -24.21
CA ILE A 232 0.80 13.96 -25.38
C ILE A 232 -0.62 14.50 -25.19
N GLU A 233 -1.56 13.63 -24.79
CA GLU A 233 -2.95 14.02 -24.51
C GLU A 233 -3.01 15.10 -23.43
N THR A 234 -2.33 14.87 -22.30
CA THR A 234 -2.28 15.80 -21.17
C THR A 234 -1.66 17.14 -21.58
N CYS A 235 -0.53 17.13 -22.30
CA CYS A 235 0.14 18.35 -22.75
C CYS A 235 -0.69 19.12 -23.77
N HIS A 236 -1.47 18.42 -24.61
CA HIS A 236 -2.38 19.03 -25.56
C HIS A 236 -3.57 19.69 -24.86
N GLU A 237 -4.19 19.00 -23.90
CA GLU A 237 -5.33 19.54 -23.13
C GLU A 237 -4.95 20.74 -22.27
N MET A 238 -3.74 20.74 -21.70
CA MET A 238 -3.24 21.78 -20.82
C MET A 238 -2.46 22.89 -21.54
N GLU A 239 -2.32 22.83 -22.87
CA GLU A 239 -1.53 23.76 -23.69
C GLU A 239 -0.06 23.93 -23.22
N LEU A 240 0.55 22.84 -22.72
CA LEU A 240 1.88 22.87 -22.11
C LEU A 240 3.04 22.71 -23.11
N CYS A 241 2.79 22.14 -24.29
CA CYS A 241 3.82 21.82 -25.29
C CYS A 241 3.50 22.39 -26.68
N GLY A 242 4.55 22.66 -27.46
CA GLY A 242 4.44 23.06 -28.86
C GLY A 242 4.06 21.90 -29.78
N ALA A 243 3.49 22.22 -30.96
CA ALA A 243 3.10 21.20 -31.94
C ALA A 243 4.29 20.35 -32.44
N GLU A 244 5.50 20.91 -32.53
CA GLU A 244 6.70 20.16 -32.94
C GLU A 244 7.13 19.16 -31.86
N GLU A 245 7.04 19.50 -30.58
CA GLU A 245 7.36 18.62 -29.45
C GLU A 245 6.38 17.46 -29.38
N LEU A 246 5.08 17.73 -29.46
CA LEU A 246 4.04 16.69 -29.49
C LEU A 246 4.23 15.73 -30.68
N GLN A 247 4.64 16.24 -31.83
CA GLN A 247 4.94 15.42 -33.00
C GLN A 247 6.15 14.52 -32.76
N GLN A 248 7.22 15.02 -32.13
CA GLN A 248 8.41 14.20 -31.81
C GLN A 248 8.06 13.10 -30.81
N LEU A 249 7.31 13.42 -29.76
CA LEU A 249 6.82 12.43 -28.80
C LEU A 249 6.00 11.33 -29.49
N GLY A 250 5.12 11.71 -30.44
CA GLY A 250 4.35 10.74 -31.22
C GLY A 250 5.23 9.79 -32.05
N ILE A 251 6.31 10.30 -32.66
CA ILE A 251 7.28 9.47 -33.40
C ILE A 251 8.01 8.50 -32.47
N ILE A 252 8.35 8.93 -31.26
CA ILE A 252 9.00 8.10 -30.25
C ILE A 252 8.05 7.00 -29.79
N ALA A 253 6.78 7.32 -29.50
CA ALA A 253 5.75 6.34 -29.13
C ALA A 253 5.53 5.30 -30.23
N ASP A 254 5.41 5.73 -31.50
CA ASP A 254 5.27 4.83 -32.64
C ASP A 254 6.48 3.87 -32.77
N HIS A 255 7.70 4.36 -32.57
CA HIS A 255 8.89 3.49 -32.59
C HIS A 255 8.88 2.48 -31.44
N LEU A 256 8.54 2.90 -30.23
CA LEU A 256 8.46 2.01 -29.07
C LEU A 256 7.44 0.89 -29.29
N ARG A 257 6.31 1.16 -29.96
CA ARG A 257 5.35 0.11 -30.36
C ARG A 257 5.96 -0.95 -31.27
N THR A 258 6.96 -0.59 -32.09
CA THR A 258 7.68 -1.57 -32.93
C THR A 258 8.70 -2.42 -32.16
N MET A 259 9.04 -2.01 -30.94
CA MET A 259 10.03 -2.65 -30.06
C MET A 259 9.37 -3.58 -29.02
N GLN A 260 8.16 -4.09 -29.28
CA GLN A 260 7.40 -4.94 -28.33
C GLN A 260 8.18 -6.18 -27.85
N ASP A 261 9.05 -6.73 -28.70
CA ASP A 261 9.83 -7.94 -28.46
C ASP A 261 11.32 -7.63 -28.18
N ALA A 262 11.67 -6.35 -28.04
CA ALA A 262 13.04 -5.91 -27.76
C ALA A 262 13.43 -6.29 -26.33
N ASP A 263 14.72 -6.56 -26.13
CA ASP A 263 15.23 -6.76 -24.77
C ASP A 263 15.38 -5.42 -24.04
N GLU A 264 15.56 -5.49 -22.71
CA GLU A 264 15.69 -4.33 -21.85
C GLU A 264 16.82 -3.39 -22.29
N GLY A 265 17.94 -3.93 -22.78
CA GLY A 265 19.10 -3.16 -23.20
C GLY A 265 18.85 -2.35 -24.47
N ASP A 266 18.11 -2.92 -25.43
CA ASP A 266 17.70 -2.23 -26.64
C ASP A 266 16.73 -1.07 -26.33
N VAL A 267 15.78 -1.29 -25.41
CA VAL A 267 14.84 -0.25 -24.96
C VAL A 267 15.59 0.85 -24.21
N GLU A 268 16.49 0.50 -23.28
CA GLU A 268 17.30 1.47 -22.53
C GLU A 268 18.18 2.33 -23.46
N ALA A 269 18.81 1.71 -24.47
CA ALA A 269 19.60 2.41 -25.48
C ALA A 269 18.73 3.43 -26.25
N PHE A 270 17.54 3.00 -26.69
CA PHE A 270 16.61 3.89 -27.39
C PHE A 270 16.15 5.07 -26.53
N ILE A 271 15.79 4.83 -25.26
CA ILE A 271 15.40 5.91 -24.34
C ILE A 271 16.57 6.86 -24.09
N THR A 272 17.79 6.33 -23.95
CA THR A 272 19.00 7.14 -23.77
C THR A 272 19.27 8.04 -24.97
N GLU A 273 19.12 7.51 -26.19
CA GLU A 273 19.27 8.29 -27.43
C GLU A 273 18.23 9.41 -27.55
N ASN A 274 17.04 9.23 -26.98
CA ASN A 274 15.94 10.19 -27.02
C ASN A 274 15.78 11.02 -25.73
N MET A 275 16.69 10.87 -24.76
CA MET A 275 16.56 11.40 -23.39
C MET A 275 16.27 12.91 -23.34
N GLN A 276 16.84 13.68 -24.26
CA GLN A 276 16.63 15.14 -24.36
C GLN A 276 15.14 15.53 -24.48
N HIS A 277 14.30 14.67 -25.07
CA HIS A 277 12.87 14.91 -25.24
C HIS A 277 12.06 14.62 -23.97
N PHE A 278 12.65 13.87 -23.03
CA PHE A 278 12.01 13.51 -21.77
C PHE A 278 12.41 14.43 -20.61
N VAL A 279 13.59 15.04 -20.64
CA VAL A 279 14.11 15.85 -19.52
C VAL A 279 13.17 16.99 -19.14
N GLU A 280 12.62 17.71 -20.12
CA GLU A 280 11.73 18.85 -19.88
C GLU A 280 10.35 18.42 -19.36
N LEU A 281 9.92 17.21 -19.73
CA LEU A 281 8.63 16.63 -19.35
C LEU A 281 8.74 15.74 -18.12
N TRP A 282 9.97 15.48 -17.64
CA TRP A 282 10.25 14.59 -16.52
C TRP A 282 9.45 14.93 -15.26
N PRO A 283 9.28 16.20 -14.86
CA PRO A 283 8.43 16.54 -13.71
C PRO A 283 6.98 16.10 -13.90
N MET A 284 6.42 16.22 -15.11
CA MET A 284 5.06 15.77 -15.42
C MET A 284 4.97 14.24 -15.45
N ILE A 285 5.96 13.58 -16.04
CA ILE A 285 6.08 12.13 -16.05
C ILE A 285 6.11 11.59 -14.61
N GLN A 286 6.90 12.20 -13.73
CA GLN A 286 6.96 11.84 -12.31
C GLN A 286 5.59 11.97 -11.61
N LEU A 287 4.80 13.00 -11.95
CA LEU A 287 3.45 13.17 -11.42
C LEU A 287 2.50 12.08 -11.91
N MET A 288 2.64 11.62 -13.16
CA MET A 288 1.81 10.54 -13.71
C MET A 288 2.04 9.20 -13.01
N PHE A 289 3.25 8.96 -12.49
CA PHE A 289 3.58 7.76 -11.72
C PHE A 289 3.20 7.84 -10.23
N ALA A 290 2.79 9.01 -9.74
CA ALA A 290 2.44 9.18 -8.33
C ALA A 290 0.96 8.79 -8.09
N PRO A 291 0.66 7.69 -7.36
CA PRO A 291 -0.71 7.36 -7.06
C PRO A 291 -1.34 8.45 -6.20
N THR A 292 -2.52 8.94 -6.61
CA THR A 292 -3.30 9.89 -5.81
C THR A 292 -3.99 9.13 -4.67
N LEU A 293 -3.33 9.09 -3.52
CA LEU A 293 -3.87 8.45 -2.32
C LEU A 293 -4.82 9.39 -1.58
N ALA A 294 -5.92 8.85 -1.06
CA ALA A 294 -6.82 9.58 -0.18
C ALA A 294 -6.09 10.02 1.11
N ARG A 295 -6.37 11.25 1.57
CA ARG A 295 -5.81 11.82 2.82
C ARG A 295 -6.87 12.57 3.64
N PRO A 296 -7.98 11.93 4.01
CA PRO A 296 -9.06 12.57 4.74
C PRO A 296 -8.64 13.18 6.08
N GLY A 297 -7.54 12.71 6.67
CA GLY A 297 -6.95 13.24 7.89
C GLY A 297 -5.84 14.28 7.69
N ASP A 298 -5.54 14.73 6.47
CA ASP A 298 -4.55 15.79 6.25
C ASP A 298 -5.06 17.12 6.82
N VAL A 299 -4.13 18.04 7.11
CA VAL A 299 -4.50 19.42 7.42
C VAL A 299 -4.98 20.03 6.11
N HIS A 300 -6.18 20.64 6.09
CA HIS A 300 -6.59 21.48 4.98
C HIS A 300 -5.55 22.60 4.81
N GLN A 301 -4.54 22.40 3.95
CA GLN A 301 -4.16 23.47 3.07
C GLN A 301 -5.39 23.64 2.19
N ASP A 302 -5.93 24.86 2.14
CA ASP A 302 -7.04 25.20 1.27
C ASP A 302 -6.92 24.41 -0.05
N ASP A 303 -8.03 23.89 -0.55
CA ASP A 303 -8.17 23.31 -1.90
C ASP A 303 -7.89 24.35 -3.01
N ASP A 304 -7.02 25.33 -2.76
CA ASP A 304 -6.18 25.93 -3.79
C ASP A 304 -5.10 24.91 -4.17
N LEU A 305 -5.53 23.83 -4.84
CA LEU A 305 -4.78 23.33 -6.00
C LEU A 305 -4.91 24.37 -7.14
N GLY A 306 -4.64 25.63 -6.84
CA GLY A 306 -3.99 26.50 -7.80
C GLY A 306 -2.60 25.91 -7.97
N PHE A 307 -2.48 24.91 -8.85
CA PHE A 307 -1.19 24.51 -9.39
C PHE A 307 -0.55 25.77 -9.97
N HIS A 308 0.31 26.42 -9.18
CA HIS A 308 1.11 27.52 -9.66
C HIS A 308 2.21 26.91 -10.51
N PHE A 309 1.91 26.71 -11.80
CA PHE A 309 2.86 26.43 -12.89
C PHE A 309 3.94 27.53 -13.07
N ASP A 310 4.06 28.47 -12.13
CA ASP A 310 5.08 29.52 -12.15
C ASP A 310 6.45 29.04 -11.63
N GLU A 311 6.56 27.82 -11.06
CA GLU A 311 7.86 27.22 -10.71
C GLU A 311 8.60 26.59 -11.91
N PHE A 312 7.94 26.48 -13.08
CA PHE A 312 8.52 25.96 -14.31
C PHE A 312 8.51 26.97 -15.46
N LYS A 313 8.82 28.23 -15.17
CA LYS A 313 9.24 29.18 -16.22
C LYS A 313 10.77 29.22 -16.30
N PRO A 314 11.35 29.23 -17.52
CA PRO A 314 12.80 29.12 -17.74
C PRO A 314 13.61 30.25 -17.11
#